data_AF-A0A1F8EI22-F1
#
_entry.id   AF-A0A1F8EI22-F1
#
_cell.length_a   1.000
_cell.length_b   1.000
_cell.length_c   1.000
_cell.angle_alpha   90.00
_cell.angle_beta   90.00
_cell.angle_gamma   90.00
#
_symmetry.space_group_name_H-M   'P 1'
#
loop_
_entity.id
_entity.type
_entity.pdbx_description
1 polymer ?
#
loop_
_entity_poly.entity_id
_entity_poly.type
_entity_poly.pdbx_seq_one_letter_code
_entity_poly.pdbx_strand_id
1 'polypeptide(L)'
;MPYVPSKKTDGKSTDREVIDGAVECLANEVVSKISDNLSLLIQYKLAFMDVAKSLYFTSCGIGINKRVELAQAIRDVGAEYDYEGAYLGELNYAITRFIQRVPQLLVAKKKWKDELRYWVYARTVAALIYAARHTEHFGTGIDGVFEDIKDEYKRRVNPAYEAAQILKNGDCYDTPYYTRLIELVDEAGTLIGHQEVMLKRSDTTLHQDLLDFSVVVKKK
;
A
#
# COMPACT_ATOMS: atom_id res chain seq x y z
N MET A 1 9.09 -5.65 -12.78
CA MET A 1 8.12 -5.38 -13.87
C MET A 1 6.77 -5.09 -13.22
N PRO A 2 5.95 -4.13 -13.68
CA PRO A 2 4.56 -4.09 -13.29
C PRO A 2 3.91 -5.38 -13.81
N TYR A 3 3.47 -6.23 -12.88
CA TYR A 3 3.02 -7.59 -13.15
C TYR A 3 1.74 -7.65 -14.00
N VAL A 4 0.96 -6.57 -13.98
CA VAL A 4 -0.29 -6.39 -14.73
C VAL A 4 -0.10 -5.20 -15.67
N PRO A 5 -0.19 -5.37 -17.00
CA PRO A 5 -0.15 -4.24 -17.92
C PRO A 5 -1.28 -3.25 -17.60
N SER A 6 -1.00 -1.98 -17.80
CA SER A 6 -2.00 -0.92 -17.67
C SER A 6 -2.04 -0.11 -18.93
N LYS A 7 -3.15 0.60 -19.15
CA LYS A 7 -3.20 1.66 -20.17
C LYS A 7 -2.03 2.64 -20.08
N LYS A 8 -1.44 2.87 -18.90
CA LYS A 8 -0.25 3.73 -18.74
C LYS A 8 1.02 3.13 -19.34
N THR A 9 1.12 1.80 -19.43
CA THR A 9 2.30 1.09 -19.93
C THR A 9 2.13 0.62 -21.37
N ASP A 10 0.92 0.29 -21.82
CA ASP A 10 0.69 -0.30 -23.14
C ASP A 10 -0.45 0.34 -23.95
N GLY A 11 -1.16 1.32 -23.37
CA GLY A 11 -2.24 2.05 -24.02
C GLY A 11 -3.54 1.27 -24.21
N LYS A 12 -3.63 -0.01 -23.82
CA LYS A 12 -4.75 -0.89 -24.20
C LYS A 12 -5.33 -1.77 -23.08
N SER A 13 -4.54 -2.21 -22.09
CA SER A 13 -5.04 -3.17 -21.09
C SER A 13 -6.13 -2.59 -20.18
N THR A 14 -7.25 -3.32 -20.07
CA THR A 14 -8.44 -2.97 -19.27
C THR A 14 -8.57 -3.77 -17.98
N ASP A 15 -7.67 -4.71 -17.73
CA ASP A 15 -7.65 -5.63 -16.59
C ASP A 15 -7.80 -4.89 -15.25
N ARG A 16 -7.06 -3.78 -15.13
CA ARG A 16 -7.13 -2.91 -13.96
C ARG A 16 -8.48 -2.21 -13.81
N GLU A 17 -9.21 -1.95 -14.88
CA GLU A 17 -10.55 -1.32 -14.80
C GLU A 17 -11.58 -2.30 -14.23
N VAL A 18 -11.48 -3.58 -14.60
CA VAL A 18 -12.31 -4.66 -14.03
C VAL A 18 -12.02 -4.84 -12.54
N ILE A 19 -10.74 -4.96 -12.18
CA ILE A 19 -10.33 -5.12 -10.78
C ILE A 19 -10.65 -3.86 -9.97
N ASP A 20 -10.39 -2.66 -10.51
CA ASP A 20 -10.70 -1.40 -9.82
C ASP A 20 -12.20 -1.27 -9.53
N GLY A 21 -13.07 -1.70 -10.45
CA GLY A 21 -14.51 -1.75 -10.23
C GLY A 21 -14.89 -2.64 -9.04
N ALA A 22 -14.33 -3.85 -8.98
CA ALA A 22 -14.57 -4.77 -7.86
C ALA A 22 -13.96 -4.27 -6.54
N VAL A 23 -12.79 -3.62 -6.60
CA VAL A 23 -12.16 -2.94 -5.44
C VAL A 23 -13.05 -1.81 -4.94
N GLU A 24 -13.65 -1.02 -5.83
CA GLU A 24 -14.57 0.08 -5.46
C GLU A 24 -15.80 -0.44 -4.72
N CYS A 25 -16.39 -1.56 -5.17
CA CYS A 25 -17.51 -2.22 -4.48
C CYS A 25 -17.12 -2.62 -3.05
N LEU A 26 -16.03 -3.40 -2.91
CA LEU A 26 -15.57 -3.87 -1.60
C LEU A 26 -15.15 -2.70 -0.69
N ALA A 27 -14.50 -1.67 -1.24
CA ALA A 27 -14.10 -0.50 -0.49
C ALA A 27 -15.31 0.27 0.05
N ASN A 28 -16.36 0.46 -0.75
CA ASN A 28 -17.59 1.10 -0.28
C ASN A 28 -18.30 0.29 0.81
N GLU A 29 -18.34 -1.03 0.68
CA GLU A 29 -18.87 -1.92 1.71
C GLU A 29 -18.10 -1.75 3.03
N VAL A 30 -16.77 -1.83 3.00
CA VAL A 30 -15.92 -1.67 4.19
C VAL A 30 -16.08 -0.27 4.80
N VAL A 31 -16.11 0.78 3.98
CA VAL A 31 -16.33 2.17 4.44
C VAL A 31 -17.68 2.34 5.16
N SER A 32 -18.71 1.60 4.75
CA SER A 32 -20.02 1.61 5.41
C SER A 32 -19.99 0.98 6.81
N LYS A 33 -19.09 0.02 7.03
CA LYS A 33 -18.92 -0.71 8.29
C LYS A 33 -17.91 -0.09 9.26
N ILE A 34 -17.12 0.88 8.81
CA ILE A 34 -16.18 1.62 9.68
C ILE A 34 -16.98 2.62 10.53
N SER A 35 -17.13 2.27 11.81
CA SER A 35 -17.78 3.08 12.85
C SER A 35 -16.83 4.08 13.49
N ASP A 36 -15.56 3.69 13.64
CA ASP A 36 -14.52 4.45 14.31
C ASP A 36 -13.12 4.07 13.78
N ASN A 37 -12.08 4.78 14.21
CA ASN A 37 -10.71 4.57 13.73
C ASN A 37 -10.17 3.16 14.06
N LEU A 38 -10.60 2.54 15.15
CA LEU A 38 -10.10 1.23 15.57
C LEU A 38 -10.76 0.09 14.78
N SER A 39 -12.00 0.30 14.35
CA SER A 39 -12.77 -0.65 13.53
C SER A 39 -12.10 -0.98 12.19
N LEU A 40 -11.22 -0.10 11.66
CA LEU A 40 -10.48 -0.31 10.42
C LEU A 40 -9.75 -1.66 10.40
N LEU A 41 -9.08 -2.01 11.50
CA LEU A 41 -8.34 -3.27 11.60
C LEU A 41 -9.26 -4.48 11.44
N ILE A 42 -10.43 -4.45 12.07
CA ILE A 42 -11.40 -5.55 12.01
C ILE A 42 -11.92 -5.68 10.58
N GLN A 43 -12.33 -4.56 9.96
CA GLN A 43 -12.89 -4.59 8.62
C GLN A 43 -11.86 -5.02 7.56
N TYR A 44 -10.60 -4.60 7.69
CA TYR A 44 -9.53 -5.05 6.79
C TYR A 44 -9.24 -6.54 6.97
N LYS A 45 -9.15 -7.04 8.21
CA LYS A 45 -8.97 -8.48 8.45
C LYS A 45 -10.07 -9.31 7.80
N LEU A 46 -11.33 -8.90 7.96
CA LEU A 46 -12.46 -9.60 7.35
C LEU A 46 -12.35 -9.58 5.82
N ALA A 47 -12.18 -8.39 5.22
CA ALA A 47 -12.08 -8.24 3.77
C ALA A 47 -10.93 -9.07 3.17
N PHE A 48 -9.73 -9.00 3.76
CA PHE A 48 -8.56 -9.74 3.27
C PHE A 48 -8.77 -11.25 3.37
N MET A 49 -9.31 -11.74 4.49
CA MET A 49 -9.56 -13.16 4.66
C MET A 49 -10.68 -13.68 3.74
N ASP A 50 -11.72 -12.89 3.51
CA ASP A 50 -12.82 -13.26 2.63
C ASP A 50 -12.34 -13.39 1.18
N VAL A 51 -11.52 -12.45 0.70
CA VAL A 51 -10.87 -12.53 -0.62
C VAL A 51 -9.93 -13.74 -0.69
N ALA A 52 -9.03 -13.89 0.28
CA ALA A 52 -8.04 -14.97 0.29
C ALA A 52 -8.66 -16.36 0.33
N LYS A 53 -9.63 -16.58 1.23
CA LYS A 53 -10.36 -17.86 1.33
C LYS A 53 -11.13 -18.16 0.06
N SER A 54 -11.77 -17.15 -0.54
CA SER A 54 -12.51 -17.34 -1.78
C SER A 54 -11.58 -17.78 -2.91
N LEU A 55 -10.42 -17.14 -3.07
CA LEU A 55 -9.41 -17.56 -4.05
C LEU A 55 -8.92 -18.99 -3.79
N TYR A 56 -8.60 -19.32 -2.53
CA TYR A 56 -8.15 -20.65 -2.15
C TYR A 56 -9.19 -21.73 -2.44
N PHE A 57 -10.43 -21.57 -1.97
CA PHE A 57 -11.49 -22.57 -2.20
C PHE A 57 -11.74 -22.81 -3.68
N THR A 58 -11.69 -21.74 -4.47
CA THR A 58 -11.79 -21.83 -5.94
C THR A 58 -10.68 -22.66 -6.54
N SER A 59 -9.44 -22.47 -6.08
CA SER A 59 -8.29 -23.25 -6.55
C SER A 59 -8.43 -24.74 -6.21
N CYS A 60 -9.14 -25.07 -5.13
CA CYS A 60 -9.48 -26.45 -4.75
C CYS A 60 -10.73 -27.01 -5.47
N GLY A 61 -11.32 -26.29 -6.43
CA GLY A 61 -12.56 -26.71 -7.11
C GLY A 61 -13.82 -26.58 -6.26
N ILE A 62 -13.72 -25.95 -5.08
CA ILE A 62 -14.86 -25.62 -4.23
C ILE A 62 -15.39 -24.27 -4.73
N GLY A 63 -16.60 -24.25 -5.30
CA GLY A 63 -17.16 -23.08 -5.97
C GLY A 63 -17.08 -21.79 -5.14
N ILE A 64 -16.89 -20.65 -5.82
CA ILE A 64 -16.83 -19.33 -5.18
C ILE A 64 -18.16 -19.05 -4.47
N ASN A 65 -18.07 -18.66 -3.20
CA ASN A 65 -19.16 -17.92 -2.61
C ASN A 65 -19.26 -16.59 -3.37
N LYS A 66 -20.26 -16.47 -4.26
CA LYS A 66 -20.50 -15.30 -5.14
C LYS A 66 -20.53 -13.94 -4.42
N ARG A 67 -20.53 -13.93 -3.08
CA ARG A 67 -20.46 -12.74 -2.24
C ARG A 67 -19.13 -11.98 -2.32
N VAL A 68 -18.06 -12.55 -2.87
CA VAL A 68 -16.77 -11.86 -2.97
C VAL A 68 -16.43 -11.56 -4.43
N GLU A 69 -17.09 -10.54 -4.98
CA GLU A 69 -16.92 -10.07 -6.37
C GLU A 69 -15.45 -9.82 -6.73
N LEU A 70 -14.66 -9.32 -5.77
CA LEU A 70 -13.24 -9.08 -5.98
C LEU A 70 -12.42 -10.35 -6.22
N ALA A 71 -12.71 -11.44 -5.51
CA ALA A 71 -11.99 -12.71 -5.70
C ALA A 71 -12.32 -13.31 -7.08
N GLN A 72 -13.56 -13.16 -7.52
CA GLN A 72 -13.98 -13.58 -8.87
C GLN A 72 -13.25 -12.75 -9.94
N ALA A 73 -13.24 -11.42 -9.82
CA ALA A 73 -12.55 -10.54 -10.76
C ALA A 73 -11.04 -10.84 -10.85
N ILE A 74 -10.37 -11.05 -9.71
CA ILE A 74 -8.95 -11.44 -9.64
C ILE A 74 -8.71 -12.76 -10.40
N ARG A 75 -9.59 -13.74 -10.20
CA ARG A 75 -9.46 -15.05 -10.85
C ARG A 75 -9.68 -14.95 -12.35
N ASP A 76 -10.73 -14.26 -12.78
CA ASP A 76 -11.10 -14.16 -14.19
C ASP A 76 -10.02 -13.45 -14.99
N VAL A 77 -9.51 -12.32 -14.49
CA VAL A 77 -8.37 -11.62 -15.09
C VAL A 77 -7.12 -12.50 -15.09
N GLY A 78 -6.80 -13.14 -13.95
CA GLY A 78 -5.64 -14.03 -13.85
C GLY A 78 -5.70 -15.23 -14.80
N ALA A 79 -6.89 -15.74 -15.12
CA ALA A 79 -7.07 -16.87 -16.03
C ALA A 79 -6.68 -16.54 -17.48
N GLU A 80 -6.67 -15.25 -17.88
CA GLU A 80 -6.28 -14.83 -19.23
C GLU A 80 -4.78 -15.01 -19.51
N TYR A 81 -3.97 -15.15 -18.46
CA TYR A 81 -2.50 -15.20 -18.56
C TYR A 81 -1.92 -16.61 -18.76
N ASP A 82 -2.74 -17.67 -18.76
CA ASP A 82 -2.38 -19.07 -19.07
C ASP A 82 -1.13 -19.61 -18.34
N TYR A 83 -0.90 -19.20 -17.09
CA TYR A 83 0.09 -19.83 -16.21
C TYR A 83 -0.37 -19.92 -14.75
N GLU A 84 0.14 -20.94 -14.06
CA GLU A 84 -0.17 -21.20 -12.65
C GLU A 84 0.28 -20.05 -11.75
N GLY A 85 -0.63 -19.55 -10.91
CA GLY A 85 -0.33 -18.45 -9.98
C GLY A 85 -0.48 -17.05 -10.55
N ALA A 86 -0.93 -16.87 -11.81
CA ALA A 86 -1.18 -15.55 -12.40
C ALA A 86 -2.05 -14.63 -11.53
N TYR A 87 -3.08 -15.19 -10.89
CA TYR A 87 -3.97 -14.48 -9.97
C TYR A 87 -3.27 -13.85 -8.74
N LEU A 88 -2.06 -14.29 -8.38
CA LEU A 88 -1.32 -13.76 -7.24
C LEU A 88 -0.88 -12.31 -7.45
N GLY A 89 -0.48 -11.93 -8.66
CA GLY A 89 -0.15 -10.54 -8.93
C GLY A 89 -1.39 -9.65 -9.09
N GLU A 90 -2.50 -10.21 -9.56
CA GLU A 90 -3.79 -9.51 -9.52
C GLU A 90 -4.27 -9.28 -8.09
N LEU A 91 -4.08 -10.27 -7.21
CA LEU A 91 -4.31 -10.12 -5.77
C LEU A 91 -3.42 -9.01 -5.17
N ASN A 92 -2.13 -8.98 -5.52
CA ASN A 92 -1.20 -7.95 -5.08
C ASN A 92 -1.71 -6.54 -5.47
N TYR A 93 -2.05 -6.36 -6.74
CA TYR A 93 -2.59 -5.10 -7.26
C TYR A 93 -3.89 -4.72 -6.55
N ALA A 94 -4.86 -5.64 -6.50
CA ALA A 94 -6.19 -5.41 -5.93
C ALA A 94 -6.13 -4.96 -4.47
N ILE A 95 -5.39 -5.67 -3.63
CA ILE A 95 -5.27 -5.35 -2.21
C ILE A 95 -4.48 -4.05 -2.03
N THR A 96 -3.42 -3.82 -2.81
CA THR A 96 -2.67 -2.56 -2.80
C THR A 96 -3.55 -1.35 -3.17
N ARG A 97 -4.44 -1.51 -4.16
CA ARG A 97 -5.40 -0.46 -4.54
C ARG A 97 -6.45 -0.27 -3.46
N PHE A 98 -6.97 -1.36 -2.90
CA PHE A 98 -7.99 -1.34 -1.86
C PHE A 98 -7.54 -0.59 -0.60
N ILE A 99 -6.32 -0.84 -0.10
CA ILE A 99 -5.81 -0.18 1.12
C ILE A 99 -5.63 1.33 0.94
N GLN A 100 -5.47 1.81 -0.30
CA GLN A 100 -5.44 3.23 -0.64
C GLN A 100 -6.86 3.79 -0.83
N ARG A 101 -7.78 2.99 -1.38
CA ARG A 101 -9.11 3.46 -1.74
C ARG A 101 -10.03 3.68 -0.54
N VAL A 102 -9.96 2.83 0.48
CA VAL A 102 -10.79 3.00 1.69
C VAL A 102 -10.51 4.34 2.39
N PRO A 103 -9.25 4.75 2.66
CA PRO A 103 -8.96 6.08 3.19
C PRO A 103 -9.42 7.23 2.29
N GLN A 104 -9.20 7.14 0.97
CA GLN A 104 -9.69 8.13 -0.01
C GLN A 104 -11.20 8.35 0.13
N LEU A 105 -11.97 7.27 0.21
CA LEU A 105 -13.42 7.33 0.38
C LEU A 105 -13.84 7.91 1.74
N LEU A 106 -13.11 7.61 2.82
CA LEU A 106 -13.41 8.15 4.15
C LEU A 106 -13.15 9.65 4.23
N VAL A 107 -12.11 10.14 3.56
CA VAL A 107 -11.85 11.58 3.43
C VAL A 107 -12.89 12.26 2.54
N ALA A 108 -13.21 11.67 1.38
CA ALA A 108 -14.24 12.19 0.48
C ALA A 108 -15.61 12.30 1.18
N LYS A 109 -15.94 11.34 2.05
CA LYS A 109 -17.16 11.34 2.88
C LYS A 109 -17.03 12.20 4.14
N LYS A 110 -15.95 12.97 4.31
CA LYS A 110 -15.64 13.83 5.46
C LYS A 110 -15.63 13.11 6.81
N LYS A 111 -15.48 11.78 6.82
CA LYS A 111 -15.32 10.99 8.06
C LYS A 111 -13.91 11.16 8.63
N TRP A 112 -12.91 11.29 7.76
CA TRP A 112 -11.52 11.59 8.11
C TRP A 112 -11.08 12.91 7.47
N LYS A 113 -10.07 13.55 8.05
CA LYS A 113 -9.46 14.77 7.50
C LYS A 113 -8.39 14.47 6.44
N ASP A 114 -7.62 13.40 6.65
CA ASP A 114 -6.45 13.05 5.85
C ASP A 114 -6.47 11.55 5.54
N GLU A 115 -5.99 11.17 4.34
CA GLU A 115 -5.99 9.77 3.87
C GLU A 115 -4.93 8.93 4.59
N LEU A 116 -3.84 9.55 5.02
CA LEU A 116 -2.76 8.88 5.71
C LEU A 116 -2.48 9.52 7.06
N ARG A 117 -2.52 8.68 8.08
CA ARG A 117 -2.06 8.96 9.44
C ARG A 117 -1.33 7.73 9.94
N TYR A 118 -0.41 7.91 10.88
CA TYR A 118 0.36 6.79 11.42
C TYR A 118 -0.52 5.62 11.89
N TRP A 119 -1.64 5.91 12.57
CA TRP A 119 -2.54 4.85 13.02
C TRP A 119 -3.21 4.10 11.84
N VAL A 120 -3.48 4.75 10.71
CA VAL A 120 -4.02 4.09 9.50
C VAL A 120 -2.98 3.12 8.96
N TYR A 121 -1.72 3.56 8.85
CA TYR A 121 -0.59 2.71 8.46
C TYR A 121 -0.46 1.50 9.40
N ALA A 122 -0.39 1.72 10.71
CA ALA A 122 -0.21 0.67 11.71
C ALA A 122 -1.35 -0.37 11.68
N ARG A 123 -2.59 0.07 11.52
CA ARG A 123 -3.76 -0.81 11.44
C ARG A 123 -3.79 -1.61 10.13
N THR A 124 -3.41 -0.99 9.01
CA THR A 124 -3.27 -1.67 7.72
C THR A 124 -2.20 -2.76 7.79
N VAL A 125 -1.01 -2.44 8.29
CA VAL A 125 0.09 -3.41 8.45
C VAL A 125 -0.32 -4.58 9.36
N ALA A 126 -0.99 -4.30 10.48
CA ALA A 126 -1.48 -5.36 11.37
C ALA A 126 -2.53 -6.27 10.72
N ALA A 127 -3.36 -5.74 9.81
CA ALA A 127 -4.31 -6.55 9.04
C ALA A 127 -3.62 -7.42 7.99
N LEU A 128 -2.60 -6.89 7.30
CA LEU A 128 -1.80 -7.63 6.31
C LEU A 128 -1.03 -8.78 6.96
N ILE A 129 -0.35 -8.52 8.08
CA ILE A 129 0.34 -9.57 8.87
C ILE A 129 -0.65 -10.64 9.33
N TYR A 130 -1.84 -10.23 9.76
CA TYR A 130 -2.87 -11.18 10.15
C TYR A 130 -3.28 -12.07 8.97
N ALA A 131 -3.55 -11.48 7.80
CA ALA A 131 -3.92 -12.23 6.60
C ALA A 131 -2.82 -13.22 6.21
N ALA A 132 -1.57 -12.77 6.08
CA ALA A 132 -0.41 -13.61 5.75
C ALA A 132 -0.32 -14.86 6.64
N ARG A 133 -0.34 -14.67 7.97
CA ARG A 133 -0.27 -15.77 8.94
C ARG A 133 -1.44 -16.73 8.86
N HIS A 134 -2.65 -16.23 8.57
CA HIS A 134 -3.85 -17.06 8.51
C HIS A 134 -4.09 -17.69 7.14
N THR A 135 -3.23 -17.43 6.16
CA THR A 135 -3.27 -18.05 4.82
C THR A 135 -2.05 -18.91 4.52
N GLU A 136 -1.05 -18.96 5.39
CA GLU A 136 0.18 -19.76 5.23
C GLU A 136 -0.12 -21.24 4.92
N HIS A 137 -1.09 -21.82 5.63
CA HIS A 137 -1.50 -23.22 5.45
C HIS A 137 -2.21 -23.52 4.11
N PHE A 138 -2.53 -22.51 3.29
CA PHE A 138 -3.12 -22.73 1.98
C PHE A 138 -2.12 -23.34 0.99
N GLY A 139 -0.82 -23.05 1.14
CA GLY A 139 0.22 -23.56 0.25
C GLY A 139 0.14 -23.01 -1.18
N THR A 140 -0.57 -21.90 -1.40
CA THR A 140 -0.79 -21.30 -2.73
C THR A 140 -0.03 -19.99 -2.98
N GLY A 141 0.79 -19.54 -2.02
CA GLY A 141 1.54 -18.27 -2.11
C GLY A 141 0.73 -17.00 -1.81
N ILE A 142 -0.54 -17.11 -1.41
CA ILE A 142 -1.39 -15.97 -1.02
C ILE A 142 -0.82 -15.24 0.21
N ASP A 143 -0.25 -15.99 1.14
CA ASP A 143 0.46 -15.47 2.31
C ASP A 143 1.66 -14.58 1.92
N GLY A 144 2.47 -15.04 0.98
CA GLY A 144 3.60 -14.29 0.44
C GLY A 144 3.18 -12.97 -0.22
N VAL A 145 2.02 -12.95 -0.89
CA VAL A 145 1.46 -11.71 -1.46
C VAL A 145 1.14 -10.69 -0.37
N PHE A 146 0.54 -11.09 0.75
CA PHE A 146 0.24 -10.15 1.84
C PHE A 146 1.50 -9.61 2.53
N GLU A 147 2.54 -10.44 2.69
CA GLU A 147 3.85 -9.99 3.17
C GLU A 147 4.49 -8.97 2.22
N ASP A 148 4.48 -9.26 0.91
CA ASP A 148 5.03 -8.35 -0.11
C ASP A 148 4.32 -7.00 -0.12
N ILE A 149 2.98 -6.97 -0.08
CA ILE A 149 2.21 -5.72 0.00
C ILE A 149 2.58 -4.92 1.24
N LYS A 150 2.76 -5.57 2.40
CA LYS A 150 3.16 -4.89 3.64
C LYS A 150 4.54 -4.24 3.48
N ASP A 151 5.50 -4.95 2.90
CA ASP A 151 6.85 -4.43 2.68
C ASP A 151 6.86 -3.32 1.62
N GLU A 152 6.11 -3.46 0.54
CA GLU A 152 5.90 -2.43 -0.47
C GLU A 152 5.24 -1.18 0.12
N TYR A 153 4.22 -1.33 0.96
CA TYR A 153 3.54 -0.22 1.60
C TYR A 153 4.49 0.55 2.54
N LYS A 154 5.31 -0.18 3.30
CA LYS A 154 6.40 0.41 4.10
C LYS A 154 7.43 1.12 3.22
N ARG A 155 7.78 0.60 2.05
CA ARG A 155 8.83 1.19 1.20
C ARG A 155 8.35 2.37 0.35
N ARG A 156 7.12 2.33 -0.16
CA ARG A 156 6.61 3.29 -1.15
C ARG A 156 5.87 4.47 -0.52
N VAL A 157 5.26 4.30 0.65
CA VAL A 157 4.37 5.31 1.25
C VAL A 157 4.94 5.85 2.56
N ASN A 158 5.44 4.97 3.43
CA ASN A 158 5.88 5.35 4.75
C ASN A 158 7.07 6.35 4.78
N PRO A 159 8.11 6.27 3.92
CA PRO A 159 9.27 7.17 4.04
C PRO A 159 8.92 8.62 3.76
N ALA A 160 8.05 8.86 2.76
CA ALA A 160 7.56 10.21 2.46
C ALA A 160 6.70 10.76 3.60
N TYR A 161 5.88 9.91 4.24
CA TYR A 161 5.10 10.29 5.40
C TYR A 161 5.98 10.58 6.64
N GLU A 162 6.99 9.74 6.90
CA GLU A 162 7.97 9.91 7.98
C GLU A 162 8.74 11.20 7.80
N ALA A 163 9.24 11.49 6.60
CA ALA A 163 9.89 12.76 6.30
C ALA A 163 8.99 13.97 6.62
N ALA A 164 7.72 13.91 6.22
CA ALA A 164 6.75 14.96 6.55
C ALA A 164 6.48 15.07 8.07
N GLN A 165 6.53 13.97 8.83
CA GLN A 165 6.38 14.01 10.29
C GLN A 165 7.64 14.50 11.00
N ILE A 166 8.84 14.14 10.52
CA ILE A 166 10.13 14.62 11.02
C ILE A 166 10.19 16.14 10.89
N LEU A 167 9.89 16.68 9.71
CA LEU A 167 9.87 18.14 9.50
C LEU A 167 8.86 18.88 10.38
N LYS A 168 7.76 18.20 10.76
CA LYS A 168 6.69 18.81 11.55
C LYS A 168 6.94 18.72 13.06
N ASN A 169 7.45 17.58 13.54
CA ASN A 169 7.49 17.25 14.96
C ASN A 169 8.91 16.99 15.50
N GLY A 170 9.91 17.00 14.63
CA GLY A 170 11.28 16.60 14.91
C GLY A 170 11.52 15.09 14.80
N ASP A 171 12.77 14.70 14.56
CA ASP A 171 13.23 13.32 14.67
C ASP A 171 13.73 13.00 16.10
N CYS A 172 13.57 11.74 16.52
CA CYS A 172 14.05 11.27 17.82
C CYS A 172 15.32 10.40 17.74
N TYR A 173 15.79 10.05 16.53
CA TYR A 173 17.01 9.27 16.37
C TYR A 173 18.27 10.12 16.56
N ASP A 174 19.12 9.68 17.49
CA ASP A 174 20.46 10.21 17.76
C ASP A 174 21.57 9.14 17.73
N THR A 175 21.35 8.01 17.08
CA THR A 175 22.32 6.90 17.01
C THR A 175 23.61 7.28 16.26
N PRO A 176 24.73 6.52 16.41
CA PRO A 176 26.00 6.82 15.74
C PRO A 176 25.91 6.95 14.21
N TYR A 177 24.90 6.31 13.62
CA TYR A 177 24.49 6.45 12.23
C TYR A 177 23.01 6.74 12.19
N TYR A 178 22.60 7.68 11.35
CA TYR A 178 21.23 8.16 11.27
C TYR A 178 20.96 8.83 9.92
N THR A 179 19.69 9.07 9.62
CA THR A 179 19.27 9.80 8.43
C THR A 179 18.87 11.22 8.80
N ARG A 180 19.15 12.17 7.90
CA ARG A 180 18.55 13.52 7.90
C ARG A 180 18.04 13.86 6.53
N LEU A 181 17.17 14.86 6.46
CA LEU A 181 16.59 15.30 5.21
C LEU A 181 17.45 16.39 4.58
N ILE A 182 17.48 16.37 3.25
CA ILE A 182 17.95 17.48 2.41
C ILE A 182 16.85 17.87 1.44
N GLU A 183 16.92 19.11 0.95
CA GLU A 183 16.05 19.57 -0.13
C GLU A 183 16.54 19.01 -1.48
N LEU A 184 15.59 18.54 -2.28
CA LEU A 184 15.76 18.33 -3.70
C LEU A 184 15.18 19.55 -4.42
N VAL A 185 15.99 20.20 -5.26
CA VAL A 185 15.57 21.39 -6.02
C VAL A 185 15.77 21.18 -7.52
N ASP A 186 14.98 21.85 -8.34
CA ASP A 186 15.23 21.91 -9.79
C ASP A 186 16.34 22.91 -10.13
N GLU A 187 16.67 23.04 -11.43
CA GLU A 187 17.73 23.96 -11.90
C GLU A 187 17.43 25.44 -11.64
N ALA A 188 16.17 25.79 -11.36
CA ALA A 188 15.76 27.14 -10.99
C ALA A 188 15.75 27.36 -9.47
N GLY A 189 16.10 26.33 -8.67
CA GLY A 189 16.06 26.37 -7.21
C GLY A 189 14.67 26.11 -6.61
N THR A 190 13.71 25.64 -7.41
CA THR A 190 12.36 25.32 -6.92
C THR A 190 12.40 24.00 -6.16
N LEU A 191 11.86 23.97 -4.93
CA LEU A 191 11.72 22.75 -4.14
C LEU A 191 10.84 21.72 -4.87
N ILE A 192 11.41 20.55 -5.17
CA ILE A 192 10.71 19.42 -5.78
C ILE A 192 10.42 18.29 -4.80
N GLY A 193 11.16 18.22 -3.68
CA GLY A 193 10.96 17.19 -2.67
C GLY A 193 12.07 17.15 -1.63
N HIS A 194 12.10 16.08 -0.83
CA HIS A 194 13.14 15.83 0.15
C HIS A 194 13.75 14.45 -0.07
N GLN A 195 15.01 14.29 0.30
CA GLN A 195 15.71 13.00 0.29
C GLN A 195 16.40 12.76 1.64
N GLU A 196 16.41 11.51 2.08
CA GLU A 196 17.23 11.08 3.22
C GLU A 196 18.70 10.96 2.81
N VAL A 197 19.57 11.50 3.66
CA VAL A 197 21.02 11.33 3.58
C VAL A 197 21.48 10.58 4.82
N MET A 198 22.27 9.53 4.60
CA MET A 198 22.88 8.75 5.69
C MET A 198 24.13 9.47 6.19
N LEU A 199 24.17 9.73 7.49
CA LEU A 199 25.26 10.46 8.15
C LEU A 199 25.83 9.66 9.32
N LYS A 200 27.06 10.00 9.69
CA LYS A 200 27.65 9.64 10.99
C LYS A 200 27.35 10.77 11.98
N ARG A 201 27.02 10.44 13.23
CA ARG A 201 26.73 11.40 14.32
C ARG A 201 27.82 12.46 14.44
N SER A 202 27.41 13.72 14.40
CA SER A 202 28.22 14.88 14.78
C SER A 202 27.33 15.94 15.45
N ASP A 203 27.92 16.76 16.31
CA ASP A 203 27.20 17.84 17.00
C ASP A 203 26.61 18.86 16.03
N THR A 204 27.20 19.01 14.85
CA THR A 204 26.76 19.93 13.80
C THR A 204 25.42 19.56 13.19
N THR A 205 25.15 18.27 12.98
CA THR A 205 23.96 17.78 12.27
C THR A 205 22.98 17.07 13.20
N LEU A 206 23.30 16.94 14.49
CA LEU A 206 22.47 16.22 15.45
C LEU A 206 21.13 16.94 15.68
N HIS A 207 21.16 18.27 15.78
CA HIS A 207 20.02 19.12 16.11
C HIS A 207 19.26 19.64 14.88
N GLN A 208 19.61 19.15 13.69
CA GLN A 208 19.01 19.55 12.43
C GLN A 208 18.21 18.39 11.87
N ASP A 209 16.92 18.57 11.64
CA ASP A 209 16.09 17.58 10.92
C ASP A 209 16.22 17.74 9.40
N LEU A 210 16.36 18.99 8.95
CA LEU A 210 16.65 19.41 7.58
C LEU A 210 18.04 20.07 7.57
N LEU A 211 18.94 19.57 6.73
CA LEU A 211 20.29 20.12 6.60
C LEU A 211 20.28 21.37 5.72
N ASP A 212 21.32 22.20 5.87
CA ASP A 212 21.47 23.49 5.19
C ASP A 212 22.00 23.40 3.73
N PHE A 213 21.94 22.21 3.13
CA PHE A 213 22.36 21.97 1.76
C PHE A 213 21.31 21.20 0.96
N SER A 214 21.36 21.37 -0.37
CA SER A 214 20.40 20.79 -1.32
C SER A 214 21.09 20.04 -2.45
N VAL A 215 20.34 19.15 -3.10
CA VAL A 215 20.75 18.48 -4.33
C VAL A 215 19.95 19.04 -5.51
N VAL A 216 20.65 19.48 -6.55
CA VAL A 216 20.05 19.99 -7.79
C VAL A 216 19.78 18.82 -8.74
N VAL A 217 18.52 18.60 -9.07
CA VAL A 217 18.08 17.57 -10.02
C VAL A 217 17.94 18.18 -11.42
N LYS A 218 18.73 17.68 -12.37
CA LYS A 218 18.68 18.12 -13.77
C LYS A 218 17.70 17.27 -14.58
N LYS A 219 16.88 17.91 -15.41
CA LYS A 219 16.07 17.18 -16.39
C LYS A 219 16.99 16.59 -17.46
N LYS A 220 16.80 15.32 -17.78
CA LYS A 220 17.46 14.67 -18.91
C LYS A 220 16.74 14.99 -20.21
#